data_AF-A0A6N7IV31-F1
#
_entry.id   AF-A0A6N7IV31-F1
#
_cell.length_a   1.000
_cell.length_b   1.000
_cell.length_c   1.000
_cell.angle_alpha   90.00
_cell.angle_beta   90.00
_cell.angle_gamma   90.00
#
_symmetry.space_group_name_H-M   'P 1'
#
loop_
_entity.id
_entity.type
_entity.pdbx_description
1 polymer ?
#
loop_
_entity_poly.entity_id
_entity_poly.type
_entity_poly.pdbx_seq_one_letter_code
_entity_poly.pdbx_strand_id
1 'polypeptide(L)'
;MTHVYVLSKSGKPLMPTRPARARHLPKAGEARVVKVTLFTIQLTIDTPETVQPVYAGQDPGLTQGVAAVSEDGEVLFQAEVKCRPDISEKLAERRNYRRSRRYRKTRYRQPRFANRRRPEGWVAPSIRQLKHEHDKLRRLVESILPVTDWAIELNKFDFQKMENPDIQGVQYQNGPQKGYFDVREYVLERDGYACVLCESNVNRKLYHFRGKSDRPKNLVTFCGECHKKAVDKEIPFEVLLESYRWAAEDGYEYLMALEAQTRIDRDMPRRLLEYTALQHREFKKPVYPVVLNLTGRPQTDTYSFDCLDLTVIAFSYRLINLVDLPGEEVLKHGPVGIIPLVPLMRHQLPDEEVLAECARRIEEAPAEWQPDLYFGLALFSSLRYTREIILKIIEVSKMETSPLFDGIREKWIDQGEQRGLQKGLQQGSREERIKAIMEALEENTGCYPEDLGDRLRAIQDMDILKALFRRAVKAKSLEEFTSALNEIAKLNN
;
A
#
# COMPACT_ATOMS: atom_id res chain seq x y z
N MET A 1 -22.94 19.94 9.23
CA MET A 1 -23.54 20.76 10.31
C MET A 1 -22.43 21.15 11.27
N THR A 2 -22.48 22.32 11.89
CA THR A 2 -21.44 22.77 12.83
C THR A 2 -21.80 22.30 14.24
N HIS A 3 -21.03 21.39 14.81
CA HIS A 3 -21.22 20.90 16.17
C HIS A 3 -20.60 21.84 17.21
N VAL A 4 -21.16 21.85 18.42
CA VAL A 4 -20.56 22.51 19.60
C VAL A 4 -20.06 21.43 20.55
N TYR A 5 -18.78 21.49 20.90
CA TYR A 5 -18.16 20.51 21.80
C TYR A 5 -18.57 20.79 23.25
N VAL A 6 -18.77 19.73 24.03
CA VAL A 6 -19.29 19.80 25.39
C VAL A 6 -18.35 19.06 26.33
N LEU A 7 -17.98 19.70 27.43
CA LEU A 7 -17.26 19.10 28.53
C LEU A 7 -18.18 18.94 29.74
N SER A 8 -18.02 17.85 30.48
CA SER A 8 -18.67 17.66 31.77
C SER A 8 -18.15 18.68 32.80
N LYS A 9 -18.82 18.76 33.95
CA LYS A 9 -18.36 19.55 35.09
C LYS A 9 -16.95 19.16 35.56
N SER A 10 -16.59 17.88 35.45
CA SER A 10 -15.25 17.35 35.75
C SER A 10 -14.21 17.64 34.64
N GLY A 11 -14.64 18.18 33.49
CA GLY A 11 -13.77 18.52 32.37
C GLY A 11 -13.56 17.38 31.35
N LYS A 12 -14.30 16.27 31.49
CA LYS A 12 -14.25 15.17 30.53
C LYS A 12 -15.04 15.51 29.26
N PRO A 13 -14.56 15.14 28.06
CA PRO A 13 -15.31 15.29 26.83
C PRO A 13 -16.62 14.48 26.83
N LEU A 14 -17.71 15.11 26.41
CA LEU A 14 -19.01 14.49 26.19
C LEU A 14 -19.38 14.55 24.70
N MET A 15 -20.50 13.92 24.34
CA MET A 15 -21.03 14.02 22.98
C MET A 15 -21.32 15.49 22.62
N PRO A 16 -20.93 15.93 21.42
CA PRO A 16 -21.19 17.29 20.99
C PRO A 16 -22.69 17.54 20.82
N THR A 17 -23.08 18.81 20.87
CA THR A 17 -24.48 19.22 20.76
C THR A 17 -24.70 20.20 19.61
N ARG A 18 -25.98 20.41 19.27
CA ARG A 18 -26.38 21.36 18.23
C ARG A 18 -26.19 22.80 18.74
N PRO A 19 -25.79 23.75 17.87
CA PRO A 19 -25.61 25.16 18.25
C PRO A 19 -26.85 25.79 18.89
N ALA A 20 -28.05 25.36 18.51
CA ALA A 20 -29.29 25.85 19.12
C ALA A 20 -29.32 25.56 20.63
N ARG A 21 -29.08 24.31 21.03
CA ARG A 21 -29.05 23.89 22.44
C ARG A 21 -27.89 24.54 23.19
N ALA A 22 -26.71 24.60 22.58
CA ALA A 22 -25.53 25.23 23.17
C ALA A 22 -25.70 26.73 23.48
N ARG A 23 -26.61 27.44 22.79
CA ARG A 23 -26.90 28.87 23.09
C ARG A 23 -27.77 29.05 24.33
N HIS A 24 -28.60 28.08 24.68
CA HIS A 24 -29.49 28.16 25.83
C HIS A 24 -28.77 27.85 27.15
N LEU A 25 -27.86 26.87 27.14
CA LEU A 25 -27.18 26.41 28.36
C LEU A 25 -26.42 27.53 29.11
N PRO A 26 -25.60 28.39 28.44
CA PRO A 26 -24.94 29.49 29.14
C PRO A 26 -25.90 30.59 29.59
N LYS A 27 -26.98 30.85 28.85
CA LYS A 27 -28.01 31.83 29.25
C LYS A 27 -28.77 31.39 30.49
N ALA A 28 -28.95 30.08 30.68
CA ALA A 28 -29.54 29.47 31.85
C ALA A 28 -28.58 29.33 33.04
N GLY A 29 -27.29 29.67 32.87
CA GLY A 29 -26.27 29.48 33.92
C GLY A 29 -25.78 28.04 34.08
N GLU A 30 -26.17 27.12 33.19
CA GLU A 30 -25.88 25.68 33.24
C GLU A 30 -24.58 25.30 32.52
N ALA A 31 -23.96 26.24 31.80
CA ALA A 31 -22.69 26.03 31.12
C ALA A 31 -21.87 27.33 31.03
N ARG A 32 -20.55 27.19 30.90
CA ARG A 32 -19.62 28.29 30.60
C ARG A 32 -18.86 28.02 29.32
N VAL A 33 -18.49 29.07 28.58
CA VAL A 33 -17.64 28.95 27.39
C VAL A 33 -16.19 28.79 27.83
N VAL A 34 -15.49 27.79 27.29
CA VAL A 34 -14.08 27.51 27.60
C VAL A 34 -13.15 27.76 26.41
N LYS A 35 -13.62 27.50 25.18
CA LYS A 35 -12.87 27.79 23.95
C LYS A 35 -13.79 28.45 22.93
N VAL A 36 -13.28 29.46 22.23
CA VAL A 36 -13.97 30.16 21.14
C VAL A 36 -13.62 29.60 19.76
N THR A 37 -12.39 29.07 19.61
CA THR A 37 -11.93 28.35 18.41
C THR A 37 -12.04 26.86 18.69
N LEU A 38 -12.77 26.13 17.85
CA LEU A 38 -13.43 24.86 18.23
C LEU A 38 -14.36 25.11 19.41
N PHE A 39 -15.48 25.78 19.13
CA PHE A 39 -16.36 26.33 20.16
C PHE A 39 -16.76 25.24 21.16
N THR A 40 -16.33 25.39 22.41
CA THR A 40 -16.46 24.38 23.45
C THR A 40 -17.07 25.01 24.70
N ILE A 41 -18.12 24.38 25.21
CA ILE A 41 -18.76 24.74 26.46
C ILE A 41 -18.48 23.67 27.53
N GLN A 42 -18.41 24.08 28.78
CA GLN A 42 -18.31 23.18 29.92
C GLN A 42 -19.55 23.34 30.79
N LEU A 43 -20.19 22.22 31.10
CA LEU A 43 -21.37 22.19 31.97
C LEU A 43 -20.98 22.51 33.41
N THR A 44 -21.82 23.26 34.12
CA THR A 44 -21.68 23.54 35.56
C THR A 44 -22.55 22.61 36.41
N ILE A 45 -23.51 21.94 35.77
CA ILE A 45 -24.41 20.95 36.35
C ILE A 45 -23.81 19.55 36.31
N ASP A 46 -24.25 18.69 37.23
CA ASP A 46 -23.85 17.28 37.25
C ASP A 46 -24.64 16.50 36.16
N THR A 47 -23.92 15.77 35.32
CA THR A 47 -24.50 15.02 34.20
C THR A 47 -23.93 13.62 34.12
N PRO A 48 -24.72 12.62 33.66
CA PRO A 48 -24.18 11.31 33.32
C PRO A 48 -23.04 11.43 32.30
N GLU A 49 -21.94 10.72 32.53
CA GLU A 49 -20.77 10.71 31.64
C GLU A 49 -20.81 9.55 30.63
N THR A 50 -21.97 8.92 30.44
CA THR A 50 -22.16 7.86 29.44
C THR A 50 -22.14 8.47 28.05
N VAL A 51 -21.18 8.02 27.23
CA VAL A 51 -20.94 8.51 25.87
C VAL A 51 -21.06 7.37 24.88
N GLN A 52 -21.42 7.70 23.64
CA GLN A 52 -21.36 6.76 22.53
C GLN A 52 -19.90 6.62 22.03
N PRO A 53 -19.53 5.48 21.42
CA PRO A 53 -18.22 5.33 20.81
C PRO A 53 -17.96 6.39 19.72
N VAL A 54 -16.74 6.93 19.71
CA VAL A 54 -16.27 7.86 18.68
C VAL A 54 -14.96 7.34 18.12
N TYR A 55 -14.90 7.18 16.80
CA TYR A 55 -13.73 6.70 16.08
C TYR A 55 -13.01 7.86 15.42
N ALA A 56 -11.70 7.99 15.62
CA ALA A 56 -10.90 9.04 14.99
C ALA A 56 -9.90 8.46 13.98
N GLY A 57 -9.79 9.10 12.82
CA GLY A 57 -8.81 8.78 11.78
C GLY A 57 -7.75 9.87 11.66
N GLN A 58 -6.48 9.51 11.52
CA GLN A 58 -5.38 10.44 11.25
C GLN A 58 -4.55 9.96 10.06
N ASP A 59 -4.37 10.84 9.07
CA ASP A 59 -3.37 10.70 8.01
C ASP A 59 -2.11 11.50 8.40
N PRO A 60 -1.01 10.82 8.79
CA PRO A 60 0.19 11.46 9.28
C PRO A 60 1.09 11.96 8.14
N GLY A 61 1.34 13.27 8.10
CA GLY A 61 2.25 13.87 7.13
C GLY A 61 2.72 15.27 7.51
N LEU A 62 3.41 15.92 6.58
CA LEU A 62 3.68 17.37 6.66
C LEU A 62 2.38 18.17 6.54
N THR A 63 1.43 17.67 5.77
CA THR A 63 0.03 18.07 5.85
C THR A 63 -0.71 16.88 6.44
N GLN A 64 -1.47 17.11 7.51
CA GLN A 64 -2.19 16.05 8.22
C GLN A 64 -3.69 16.18 7.94
N GLY A 65 -4.32 15.07 7.58
CA GLY A 65 -5.78 14.93 7.64
C GLY A 65 -6.19 14.33 8.98
N VAL A 66 -7.25 14.86 9.61
CA VAL A 66 -7.86 14.25 10.78
C VAL A 66 -9.37 14.32 10.70
N ALA A 67 -10.05 13.23 11.08
CA ALA A 67 -11.50 13.17 11.17
C ALA A 67 -11.92 12.38 12.42
N ALA A 68 -13.09 12.70 12.97
CA ALA A 68 -13.73 11.92 14.03
C ALA A 68 -15.20 11.70 13.70
N VAL A 69 -15.66 10.46 13.83
CA VAL A 69 -17.01 10.01 13.46
C VAL A 69 -17.69 9.29 14.61
N SER A 70 -19.02 9.42 14.71
CA SER A 70 -19.82 8.57 15.59
C SER A 70 -19.96 7.15 15.02
N GLU A 71 -20.45 6.23 15.84
CA GLU A 71 -20.79 4.86 15.44
C GLU A 71 -21.80 4.83 14.26
N ASP A 72 -22.73 5.78 14.20
CA ASP A 72 -23.71 5.91 13.11
C ASP A 72 -23.14 6.53 11.82
N GLY A 73 -21.83 6.85 11.80
CA GLY A 73 -21.15 7.46 10.65
C GLY A 73 -21.31 8.98 10.52
N GLU A 74 -21.82 9.68 11.55
CA GLU A 74 -21.90 11.14 11.56
C GLU A 74 -20.51 11.75 11.79
N VAL A 75 -20.10 12.68 10.92
CA VAL A 75 -18.83 13.41 11.08
C VAL A 75 -18.96 14.48 12.17
N LEU A 76 -18.23 14.30 13.27
CA LEU A 76 -18.23 15.19 14.45
C LEU A 76 -17.09 16.22 14.40
N PHE A 77 -15.99 15.89 13.72
CA PHE A 77 -14.84 16.76 13.55
C PHE A 77 -14.08 16.39 12.28
N GLN A 78 -13.59 17.38 11.55
CA GLN A 78 -12.64 17.18 10.46
C GLN A 78 -11.73 18.41 10.36
N ALA A 79 -10.44 18.18 10.09
CA ALA A 79 -9.48 19.26 9.88
C ALA A 79 -8.31 18.80 8.99
N GLU A 80 -7.77 19.77 8.24
CA GLU A 80 -6.48 19.65 7.59
C GLU A 80 -5.49 20.58 8.32
N VAL A 81 -4.34 20.04 8.72
CA VAL A 81 -3.33 20.80 9.49
C VAL A 81 -1.99 20.77 8.77
N LYS A 82 -1.51 21.96 8.40
CA LYS A 82 -0.18 22.14 7.83
C LYS A 82 0.87 22.25 8.94
N CYS A 83 1.76 21.27 8.98
CA CYS A 83 2.89 21.22 9.90
C CYS A 83 3.96 22.24 9.51
N ARG A 84 4.89 22.49 10.44
CA ARG A 84 5.98 23.43 10.24
C ARG A 84 7.06 22.88 9.27
N PRO A 85 7.31 23.51 8.09
CA PRO A 85 8.22 22.96 7.08
C PRO A 85 9.69 23.43 7.19
N ASP A 86 9.96 24.56 7.85
CA ASP A 86 11.26 25.26 7.86
C ASP A 86 12.33 24.63 8.79
N ILE A 87 12.03 23.54 9.48
CA ILE A 87 12.96 22.93 10.46
C ILE A 87 14.27 22.50 9.80
N SER A 88 14.20 21.88 8.62
CA SER A 88 15.37 21.42 7.88
C SER A 88 16.28 22.58 7.47
N GLU A 89 15.69 23.69 7.04
CA GLU A 89 16.41 24.91 6.66
C GLU A 89 17.10 25.55 7.87
N LYS A 90 16.39 25.68 9.00
CA LYS A 90 16.97 26.22 10.24
C LYS A 90 18.12 25.36 10.79
N LEU A 91 18.03 24.04 10.64
CA LEU A 91 19.13 23.14 11.00
C LEU A 91 20.35 23.32 10.07
N ALA A 92 20.12 23.59 8.79
CA ALA A 92 21.17 23.91 7.82
C ALA A 92 21.80 25.27 8.12
N GLU A 93 21.00 26.28 8.43
CA GLU A 93 21.46 27.62 8.83
C GLU A 93 22.33 27.55 10.11
N ARG A 94 21.86 26.84 11.13
CA ARG A 94 22.63 26.56 12.36
C ARG A 94 23.92 25.80 12.08
N ARG A 95 23.94 24.92 11.08
CA ARG A 95 25.17 24.24 10.62
C ARG A 95 26.12 25.23 9.95
N ASN A 96 25.61 26.13 9.11
CA ASN A 96 26.39 27.16 8.42
C ASN A 96 27.00 28.15 9.40
N TYR A 97 26.25 28.68 10.38
CA TYR A 97 26.82 29.56 11.41
C TYR A 97 27.98 28.91 12.17
N ARG A 98 27.86 27.61 12.50
CA ARG A 98 28.95 26.85 13.12
C ARG A 98 30.17 26.72 12.20
N ARG A 99 29.97 26.48 10.90
CA ARG A 99 31.05 26.43 9.89
C ARG A 99 31.72 27.80 9.75
N SER A 100 30.94 28.88 9.58
CA SER A 100 31.45 30.25 9.43
C SER A 100 32.20 30.73 10.67
N ARG A 101 31.74 30.39 11.88
CA ARG A 101 32.50 30.65 13.11
C ARG A 101 33.82 29.89 13.12
N ARG A 102 33.82 28.60 12.74
CA ARG A 102 35.04 27.79 12.70
C ARG A 102 36.06 28.38 11.74
N TYR A 103 35.64 28.72 10.52
CA TYR A 103 36.49 29.34 9.52
C TYR A 103 37.15 30.62 10.04
N ARG A 104 36.38 31.49 10.70
CA ARG A 104 36.88 32.79 11.19
C ARG A 104 37.69 32.72 12.50
N LYS A 105 37.37 31.80 13.41
CA LYS A 105 37.87 31.85 14.81
C LYS A 105 38.58 30.58 15.27
N THR A 106 38.45 29.45 14.59
CA THR A 106 39.05 28.17 15.01
C THR A 106 39.53 27.34 13.82
N ARG A 107 40.21 27.99 12.86
CA ARG A 107 40.65 27.40 11.58
C ARG A 107 41.51 26.15 11.74
N TYR A 108 42.42 26.14 12.72
CA TYR A 108 43.34 25.03 13.00
C TYR A 108 42.75 23.95 13.93
N ARG A 109 41.54 24.15 14.46
CA ARG A 109 40.92 23.19 15.38
C ARG A 109 40.25 22.07 14.61
N GLN A 110 40.82 20.87 14.72
CA GLN A 110 40.29 19.66 14.09
C GLN A 110 38.81 19.41 14.46
N PRO A 111 37.95 19.04 13.50
CA PRO A 111 36.56 18.69 13.79
C PRO A 111 36.47 17.40 14.62
N ARG A 112 35.90 17.49 15.82
CA ARG A 112 35.65 16.31 16.68
C ARG A 112 34.30 15.67 16.33
N PHE A 113 34.25 14.89 15.26
CA PHE A 113 33.02 14.16 14.86
C PHE A 113 32.61 13.11 15.90
N ALA A 114 33.59 12.45 16.53
CA ALA A 114 33.38 11.46 17.60
C ALA A 114 32.68 12.02 18.85
N ASN A 115 32.68 13.35 19.04
CA ASN A 115 31.97 14.02 20.14
C ASN A 115 30.48 14.25 19.84
N ARG A 116 30.02 13.94 18.63
CA ARG A 116 28.61 14.02 18.23
C ARG A 116 27.95 12.64 18.38
N ARG A 117 28.07 12.05 19.55
CA ARG A 117 27.42 10.77 19.86
C ARG A 117 25.92 10.99 19.88
N ARG A 118 25.19 10.11 19.19
CA ARG A 118 23.73 10.03 19.26
C ARG A 118 23.40 9.05 20.38
N PRO A 119 22.62 9.43 21.39
CA PRO A 119 22.17 8.48 22.40
C PRO A 119 21.27 7.41 21.77
N GLU A 120 21.06 6.31 22.49
CA GLU A 120 20.09 5.30 22.12
C GLU A 120 18.68 5.93 22.02
N GLY A 121 17.90 5.53 21.00
CA GLY A 121 16.60 6.14 20.70
C GLY A 121 16.66 7.55 20.08
N TRP A 122 17.83 8.00 19.63
CA TRP A 122 17.95 9.33 19.00
C TRP A 122 17.18 9.40 17.69
N VAL A 123 16.20 10.30 17.66
CA VAL A 123 15.44 10.67 16.46
C VAL A 123 15.91 12.03 15.95
N ALA A 124 16.01 12.18 14.62
CA ALA A 124 16.37 13.45 14.00
C ALA A 124 15.42 14.58 14.45
N PRO A 125 15.90 15.82 14.69
CA PRO A 125 15.05 16.89 15.22
C PRO A 125 13.83 17.22 14.35
N SER A 126 13.95 17.06 13.02
CA SER A 126 12.83 17.23 12.08
C SER A 126 11.74 16.18 12.31
N ILE A 127 12.10 14.91 12.41
CA ILE A 127 11.16 13.80 12.66
C ILE A 127 10.54 13.93 14.06
N ARG A 128 11.34 14.32 15.07
CA ARG A 128 10.84 14.55 16.42
C ARG A 128 9.79 15.67 16.47
N GLN A 129 10.04 16.77 15.76
CA GLN A 129 9.07 17.87 15.67
C GLN A 129 7.79 17.42 14.97
N LEU A 130 7.91 16.67 13.87
CA LEU A 130 6.76 16.15 13.14
C LEU A 130 5.88 15.25 14.02
N LYS A 131 6.50 14.29 14.73
CA LYS A 131 5.79 13.45 15.70
C LYS A 131 5.11 14.28 16.80
N HIS A 132 5.78 15.31 17.31
CA HIS A 132 5.18 16.19 18.31
C HIS A 132 3.94 16.92 17.77
N GLU A 133 3.95 17.34 16.51
CA GLU A 133 2.80 17.97 15.87
C GLU A 133 1.65 16.99 15.63
N HIS A 134 1.95 15.71 15.31
CA HIS A 134 0.96 14.63 15.23
C HIS A 134 0.30 14.39 16.60
N ASP A 135 1.09 14.23 17.66
CA ASP A 135 0.59 14.02 19.03
C ASP A 135 -0.21 15.23 19.54
N LYS A 136 0.19 16.45 19.15
CA LYS A 136 -0.51 17.67 19.53
C LYS A 136 -1.91 17.71 18.92
N LEU A 137 -2.05 17.31 17.66
CA LEU A 137 -3.35 17.24 16.99
C LEU A 137 -4.24 16.18 17.62
N ARG A 138 -3.69 14.99 17.87
CA ARG A 138 -4.38 13.91 18.60
C ARG A 138 -4.95 14.39 19.93
N ARG A 139 -4.09 14.99 20.77
CA ARG A 139 -4.51 15.56 22.07
C ARG A 139 -5.55 16.67 21.94
N LEU A 140 -5.54 17.44 20.85
CA LEU A 140 -6.55 18.46 20.61
C LEU A 140 -7.93 17.81 20.42
N VAL A 141 -8.02 16.75 19.60
CA VAL A 141 -9.27 16.03 19.35
C VAL A 141 -9.76 15.31 20.61
N GLU A 142 -8.88 14.61 21.32
CA GLU A 142 -9.19 13.96 22.60
C GLU A 142 -9.60 14.97 23.69
N SER A 143 -9.25 16.26 23.56
CA SER A 143 -9.68 17.31 24.50
C SER A 143 -11.10 17.82 24.26
N ILE A 144 -11.74 17.47 23.13
CA ILE A 144 -13.05 17.98 22.73
C ILE A 144 -14.08 16.88 22.42
N LEU A 145 -13.62 15.65 22.16
CA LEU A 145 -14.47 14.51 21.85
C LEU A 145 -14.06 13.27 22.66
N PRO A 146 -15.02 12.42 23.05
CA PRO A 146 -14.77 11.17 23.77
C PRO A 146 -14.29 10.07 22.81
N VAL A 147 -13.10 10.24 22.23
CA VAL A 147 -12.52 9.28 21.27
C VAL A 147 -12.24 7.95 21.96
N THR A 148 -12.77 6.87 21.40
CA THR A 148 -12.60 5.48 21.87
C THR A 148 -11.40 4.83 21.20
N ASP A 149 -11.32 4.92 19.87
CA ASP A 149 -10.28 4.29 19.07
C ASP A 149 -9.73 5.22 17.98
N TRP A 150 -8.46 5.00 17.63
CA TRP A 150 -7.76 5.71 16.57
C TRP A 150 -7.37 4.77 15.43
N ALA A 151 -7.73 5.13 14.21
CA ALA A 151 -7.16 4.60 12.98
C ALA A 151 -6.05 5.54 12.50
N ILE A 152 -4.83 5.04 12.35
CA ILE A 152 -3.71 5.81 11.80
C ILE A 152 -3.33 5.17 10.48
N GLU A 153 -3.31 5.98 9.42
CA GLU A 153 -2.82 5.52 8.12
C GLU A 153 -1.30 5.34 8.21
N LEU A 154 -0.86 4.09 8.13
CA LEU A 154 0.55 3.78 7.97
C LEU A 154 0.80 3.62 6.48
N ASN A 155 1.72 4.42 5.93
CA ASN A 155 2.29 4.14 4.61
C ASN A 155 2.97 2.76 4.69
N LYS A 156 2.26 1.72 4.24
CA LYS A 156 2.72 0.32 4.27
C LYS A 156 3.80 0.01 3.22
N PHE A 157 4.08 0.95 2.31
CA PHE A 157 5.08 0.79 1.28
C PHE A 157 6.42 1.33 1.75
N ASP A 158 7.30 0.40 2.14
CA ASP A 158 8.71 0.70 2.31
C ASP A 158 9.41 0.54 0.97
N PHE A 159 9.52 1.64 0.21
CA PHE A 159 10.10 1.63 -1.13
C PHE A 159 11.53 1.04 -1.16
N GLN A 160 12.32 1.18 -0.09
CA GLN A 160 13.65 0.58 -0.02
C GLN A 160 13.60 -0.92 0.25
N LYS A 161 12.63 -1.37 1.04
CA LYS A 161 12.36 -2.80 1.25
C LYS A 161 11.72 -3.45 0.02
N MET A 162 11.00 -2.68 -0.80
CA MET A 162 10.50 -3.13 -2.10
C MET A 162 11.63 -3.27 -3.13
N GLU A 163 12.62 -2.38 -3.12
CA GLU A 163 13.84 -2.49 -3.95
C GLU A 163 14.83 -3.55 -3.42
N ASN A 164 14.89 -3.75 -2.09
CA ASN A 164 15.76 -4.72 -1.44
C ASN A 164 15.04 -5.36 -0.22
N PRO A 165 14.38 -6.52 -0.40
CA PRO A 165 13.59 -7.18 0.65
C PRO A 165 14.37 -7.53 1.93
N ASP A 166 15.68 -7.76 1.81
CA ASP A 166 16.56 -8.14 2.91
C ASP A 166 17.12 -6.94 3.70
N ILE A 167 16.72 -5.71 3.36
CA ILE A 167 17.23 -4.51 4.00
C ILE A 167 16.86 -4.46 5.49
N GLN A 168 17.88 -4.50 6.36
CA GLN A 168 17.73 -4.50 7.81
C GLN A 168 18.63 -3.44 8.49
N GLY A 169 18.08 -2.81 9.53
CA GLY A 169 18.83 -1.98 10.47
C GLY A 169 19.66 -0.87 9.81
N VAL A 170 20.99 -0.98 9.90
CA VAL A 170 21.92 0.03 9.33
C VAL A 170 21.86 0.10 7.80
N GLN A 171 21.32 -0.92 7.13
CA GLN A 171 21.25 -0.95 5.67
C GLN A 171 20.28 0.09 5.10
N TYR A 172 19.27 0.53 5.85
CA TYR A 172 18.44 1.70 5.51
C TYR A 172 19.24 3.01 5.40
N GLN A 173 20.44 3.07 6.00
CA GLN A 173 21.33 4.22 5.89
C GLN A 173 22.28 4.12 4.71
N ASN A 174 22.32 2.97 4.03
CA ASN A 174 23.16 2.73 2.88
C ASN A 174 22.38 3.09 1.61
N GLY A 175 22.50 4.35 1.19
CA GLY A 175 21.97 4.80 -0.10
C GLY A 175 22.79 4.25 -1.29
N PRO A 176 22.48 4.67 -2.51
CA PRO A 176 23.11 4.16 -3.75
C PRO A 176 24.64 4.34 -3.83
N GLN A 177 25.24 5.12 -2.93
CA GLN A 177 26.69 5.30 -2.82
C GLN A 177 27.39 4.18 -2.03
N LYS A 178 26.65 3.17 -1.53
CA LYS A 178 27.24 2.06 -0.77
C LYS A 178 28.19 1.26 -1.66
N GLY A 179 29.44 1.09 -1.24
CA GLY A 179 30.47 0.39 -2.01
C GLY A 179 31.44 1.33 -2.74
N TYR A 180 31.10 2.61 -2.84
CA TYR A 180 31.96 3.65 -3.39
C TYR A 180 32.75 4.36 -2.28
N PHE A 181 34.01 4.67 -2.54
CA PHE A 181 34.93 5.40 -1.67
C PHE A 181 34.39 6.79 -1.29
N ASP A 182 33.77 7.50 -2.24
CA ASP A 182 33.10 8.77 -1.99
C ASP A 182 31.99 9.08 -3.02
N VAL A 183 31.28 10.19 -2.81
CA VAL A 183 30.24 10.69 -3.74
C VAL A 183 30.80 10.92 -5.15
N ARG A 184 32.09 11.25 -5.26
CA ARG A 184 32.73 11.59 -6.52
C ARG A 184 32.94 10.34 -7.37
N GLU A 185 33.46 9.28 -6.78
CA GLU A 185 33.61 8.00 -7.46
C GLU A 185 32.26 7.48 -7.96
N TYR A 186 31.23 7.50 -7.10
CA TYR A 186 29.86 7.12 -7.48
C TYR A 186 29.34 7.92 -8.69
N VAL A 187 29.49 9.25 -8.68
CA VAL A 187 28.99 10.09 -9.77
C VAL A 187 29.81 9.93 -11.05
N LEU A 188 31.13 9.76 -10.93
CA LEU A 188 31.99 9.52 -12.09
C LEU A 188 31.66 8.20 -12.77
N GLU A 189 31.46 7.13 -11.99
CA GLU A 189 31.11 5.81 -12.53
C GLU A 189 29.71 5.82 -13.16
N ARG A 190 28.74 6.44 -12.49
CA ARG A 190 27.39 6.65 -13.04
C ARG A 190 27.42 7.39 -14.38
N ASP A 191 28.28 8.41 -14.51
CA ASP A 191 28.40 9.24 -15.71
C ASP A 191 29.40 8.66 -16.74
N GLY A 192 29.79 7.38 -16.61
CA GLY A 192 30.68 6.70 -17.56
C GLY A 192 32.11 7.28 -17.64
N TYR A 193 32.55 7.97 -16.59
CA TYR A 193 33.83 8.69 -16.54
C TYR A 193 34.01 9.70 -17.69
N ALA A 194 32.92 10.30 -18.17
CA ALA A 194 32.91 11.27 -19.26
C ALA A 194 32.18 12.57 -18.85
N CYS A 195 32.46 13.66 -19.55
CA CYS A 195 31.68 14.88 -19.42
C CYS A 195 30.28 14.66 -20.00
N VAL A 196 29.21 14.90 -19.23
CA VAL A 196 27.83 14.66 -19.72
C VAL A 196 27.37 15.62 -20.84
N LEU A 197 28.13 16.68 -21.12
CA LEU A 197 27.84 17.68 -22.16
C LEU A 197 28.62 17.48 -23.46
N CYS A 198 29.90 17.08 -23.36
CA CYS A 198 30.80 17.02 -24.51
C CYS A 198 31.57 15.70 -24.60
N GLU A 199 31.21 14.73 -23.76
CA GLU A 199 31.78 13.37 -23.72
C GLU A 199 33.30 13.30 -23.47
N SER A 200 33.94 14.44 -23.20
CA SER A 200 35.36 14.48 -22.94
C SER A 200 35.72 13.78 -21.63
N ASN A 201 36.73 12.91 -21.71
CA ASN A 201 37.24 12.13 -20.58
C ASN A 201 38.36 12.86 -19.82
N VAL A 202 38.60 14.14 -20.13
CA VAL A 202 39.75 14.91 -19.63
C VAL A 202 39.31 15.91 -18.55
N ASN A 203 40.11 16.04 -17.48
CA ASN A 203 39.95 17.05 -16.42
C ASN A 203 38.53 17.10 -15.81
N ARG A 204 38.07 15.94 -15.31
CA ARG A 204 36.71 15.75 -14.78
C ARG A 204 36.50 16.41 -13.42
N LYS A 205 35.42 17.18 -13.32
CA LYS A 205 34.97 17.89 -12.12
C LYS A 205 33.49 17.62 -11.90
N LEU A 206 33.11 17.56 -10.63
CA LEU A 206 31.70 17.51 -10.27
C LEU A 206 31.12 18.92 -10.24
N TYR A 207 29.96 19.09 -10.85
CA TYR A 207 29.20 20.32 -10.82
C TYR A 207 27.88 20.13 -10.05
N HIS A 208 27.53 21.07 -9.17
CA HIS A 208 26.27 21.07 -8.42
C HIS A 208 25.20 21.86 -9.18
N PHE A 209 24.08 21.22 -9.54
CA PHE A 209 22.98 21.90 -10.23
C PHE A 209 22.26 22.92 -9.35
N ARG A 210 21.97 22.57 -8.10
CA ARG A 210 21.23 23.43 -7.16
C ARG A 210 21.89 23.45 -5.78
N GLY A 211 22.30 24.63 -5.34
CA GLY A 211 22.90 24.82 -4.02
C GLY A 211 24.18 24.00 -3.82
N LYS A 212 24.50 23.65 -2.57
CA LYS A 212 25.74 22.94 -2.20
C LYS A 212 25.48 21.54 -1.63
N SER A 213 24.45 20.86 -2.12
CA SER A 213 24.06 19.53 -1.63
C SER A 213 24.82 18.44 -2.37
N ASP A 214 25.57 17.61 -1.65
CA ASP A 214 26.32 16.47 -2.22
C ASP A 214 25.43 15.23 -2.44
N ARG A 215 24.16 15.44 -2.75
CA ARG A 215 23.28 14.33 -3.15
C ARG A 215 23.66 13.96 -4.58
N PRO A 216 23.85 12.68 -4.94
CA PRO A 216 24.29 12.31 -6.29
C PRO A 216 23.38 12.82 -7.39
N LYS A 217 22.06 12.86 -7.15
CA LYS A 217 21.08 13.46 -8.06
C LYS A 217 21.22 14.97 -8.30
N ASN A 218 22.07 15.65 -7.53
CA ASN A 218 22.35 17.07 -7.64
C ASN A 218 23.75 17.33 -8.23
N LEU A 219 24.44 16.28 -8.67
CA LEU A 219 25.82 16.30 -9.14
C LEU A 219 25.91 15.70 -10.54
N VAL A 220 26.79 16.27 -11.38
CA VAL A 220 27.20 15.71 -12.67
C VAL A 220 28.68 15.88 -12.92
N THR A 221 29.20 15.01 -13.76
CA THR A 221 30.55 15.06 -14.28
C THR A 221 30.64 16.00 -15.48
N PHE A 222 31.50 17.03 -15.37
CA PHE A 222 31.90 17.91 -16.46
C PHE A 222 33.41 17.89 -16.69
N CYS A 223 33.85 18.16 -17.91
CA CYS A 223 35.24 18.53 -18.17
C CYS A 223 35.54 19.92 -17.61
N GLY A 224 36.82 20.30 -17.55
CA GLY A 224 37.27 21.57 -16.99
C GLY A 224 36.63 22.81 -17.64
N GLU A 225 36.38 22.75 -18.96
CA GLU A 225 35.80 23.86 -19.72
C GLU A 225 34.28 23.98 -19.52
N CYS A 226 33.54 22.88 -19.67
CA CYS A 226 32.09 22.85 -19.43
C CYS A 226 31.74 23.22 -17.99
N HIS A 227 32.56 22.79 -17.02
CA HIS A 227 32.40 23.20 -15.63
C HIS A 227 32.56 24.72 -15.46
N LYS A 228 33.52 25.35 -16.15
CA LYS A 228 33.73 26.80 -16.07
C LYS A 228 32.54 27.55 -16.68
N LYS A 229 32.11 27.17 -17.89
CA LYS A 229 30.95 27.76 -18.57
C LYS A 229 29.66 27.63 -17.74
N ALA A 230 29.46 26.48 -17.08
CA ALA A 230 28.32 26.26 -16.20
C ALA A 230 28.35 27.17 -14.95
N VAL A 231 29.53 27.34 -14.32
CA VAL A 231 29.71 28.26 -13.19
C VAL A 231 29.48 29.72 -13.59
N ASP A 232 29.97 30.10 -14.77
CA ASP A 232 29.84 31.45 -15.33
C ASP A 232 28.43 31.70 -15.90
N LYS A 233 27.52 30.72 -15.80
CA LYS A 233 26.12 30.75 -16.27
C LYS A 233 25.98 30.96 -17.79
N GLU A 234 27.00 30.60 -18.55
CA GLU A 234 26.98 30.61 -20.01
C GLU A 234 26.20 29.42 -20.57
N ILE A 235 25.96 28.38 -19.75
CA ILE A 235 25.13 27.23 -20.09
C ILE A 235 23.76 27.40 -19.41
N PRO A 236 22.65 27.48 -20.18
CA PRO A 236 21.30 27.53 -19.61
C PRO A 236 21.01 26.33 -18.72
N PHE A 237 20.21 26.53 -17.67
CA PHE A 237 19.89 25.47 -16.72
C PHE A 237 19.09 24.32 -17.37
N GLU A 238 18.34 24.64 -18.42
CA GLU A 238 17.58 23.71 -19.26
C GLU A 238 18.51 22.74 -19.98
N VAL A 239 19.61 23.23 -20.57
CA VAL A 239 20.63 22.41 -21.23
C VAL A 239 21.33 21.50 -20.23
N LEU A 240 21.61 22.00 -19.03
CA LEU A 240 22.20 21.21 -17.94
C LEU A 240 21.28 20.06 -17.46
N LEU A 241 19.95 20.27 -17.50
CA LEU A 241 18.94 19.26 -17.19
C LEU A 241 18.74 18.25 -18.32
N GLU A 242 18.84 18.69 -19.58
CA GLU A 242 18.73 17.82 -20.76
C GLU A 242 19.94 16.88 -20.89
N SER A 243 21.15 17.40 -20.63
CA SER A 243 22.39 16.60 -20.59
C SER A 243 22.50 15.71 -19.34
N TYR A 244 21.62 15.88 -18.36
CA TYR A 244 21.46 14.94 -17.25
C TYR A 244 20.61 13.76 -17.70
N ARG A 245 21.14 12.92 -18.60
CA ARG A 245 20.42 11.72 -19.05
C ARG A 245 21.27 10.46 -19.01
N TRP A 246 20.67 9.48 -18.33
CA TRP A 246 20.87 8.06 -18.56
C TRP A 246 20.84 7.78 -20.06
N ALA A 247 21.78 6.96 -20.52
CA ALA A 247 21.96 6.60 -21.92
C ALA A 247 20.65 6.28 -22.62
N ALA A 248 20.29 7.13 -23.58
CA ALA A 248 19.39 6.78 -24.66
C ALA A 248 20.07 7.27 -25.94
N GLU A 249 20.66 6.32 -26.67
CA GLU A 249 21.17 6.52 -28.02
C GLU A 249 20.07 7.15 -28.91
N ASP A 250 20.48 8.12 -29.74
CA ASP A 250 19.73 8.79 -30.82
C ASP A 250 18.51 9.66 -30.41
N GLY A 251 18.58 10.21 -29.19
CA GLY A 251 17.53 10.85 -28.38
C GLY A 251 16.50 11.79 -29.03
N TYR A 252 15.37 11.21 -29.46
CA TYR A 252 14.06 11.83 -29.24
C TYR A 252 13.55 11.45 -27.84
N GLU A 253 13.38 12.46 -26.99
CA GLU A 253 13.02 12.24 -25.59
C GLU A 253 11.51 12.23 -25.41
N TYR A 254 10.95 11.13 -24.92
CA TYR A 254 9.54 11.05 -24.61
C TYR A 254 9.27 10.21 -23.36
N LEU A 255 8.10 10.39 -22.77
CA LEU A 255 7.55 9.51 -21.73
C LEU A 255 6.63 8.49 -22.40
N MET A 256 6.77 7.21 -22.09
CA MET A 256 5.81 6.20 -22.54
C MET A 256 4.74 6.01 -21.48
N ALA A 257 3.50 6.38 -21.78
CA ALA A 257 2.36 6.13 -20.91
C ALA A 257 1.75 4.78 -21.30
N LEU A 258 2.09 3.72 -20.56
CA LEU A 258 1.64 2.36 -20.82
C LEU A 258 0.41 2.01 -19.96
N GLU A 259 -0.71 1.70 -20.60
CA GLU A 259 -1.94 1.23 -19.96
C GLU A 259 -2.24 -0.21 -20.41
N ALA A 260 -2.17 -1.18 -19.49
CA ALA A 260 -2.51 -2.58 -19.80
C ALA A 260 -4.01 -2.85 -19.58
N GLN A 261 -4.66 -3.50 -20.54
CA GLN A 261 -6.10 -3.79 -20.51
C GLN A 261 -6.37 -5.29 -20.71
N THR A 262 -7.11 -5.88 -19.77
CA THR A 262 -7.64 -7.25 -19.88
C THR A 262 -9.07 -7.27 -20.45
N ARG A 263 -9.76 -6.13 -20.45
CA ARG A 263 -11.13 -5.96 -20.94
C ARG A 263 -11.26 -4.63 -21.66
N ILE A 264 -12.24 -4.52 -22.54
CA ILE A 264 -12.56 -3.24 -23.16
C ILE A 264 -13.20 -2.35 -22.10
N ASP A 265 -12.57 -1.20 -21.87
CA ASP A 265 -13.07 -0.14 -21.01
C ASP A 265 -13.33 1.11 -21.86
N ARG A 266 -14.57 1.58 -21.85
CA ARG A 266 -15.02 2.73 -22.66
C ARG A 266 -14.44 4.06 -22.17
N ASP A 267 -14.05 4.13 -20.90
CA ASP A 267 -13.49 5.33 -20.29
C ASP A 267 -11.96 5.34 -20.33
N MET A 268 -11.32 4.22 -20.68
CA MET A 268 -9.86 4.13 -20.80
C MET A 268 -9.26 5.23 -21.70
N PRO A 269 -9.80 5.53 -22.91
CA PRO A 269 -9.22 6.57 -23.75
C PRO A 269 -9.26 7.96 -23.10
N ARG A 270 -10.29 8.25 -22.27
CA ARG A 270 -10.39 9.50 -21.51
C ARG A 270 -9.35 9.57 -20.40
N ARG A 271 -9.14 8.46 -19.66
CA ARG A 271 -8.08 8.38 -18.63
C ARG A 271 -6.70 8.49 -19.23
N LEU A 272 -6.43 7.81 -20.34
CA LEU A 272 -5.13 7.87 -21.00
C LEU A 272 -4.84 9.27 -21.55
N LEU A 273 -5.85 9.96 -22.09
CA LEU A 273 -5.75 11.38 -22.45
C LEU A 273 -5.41 12.25 -21.23
N GLU A 274 -6.09 12.04 -20.09
CA GLU A 274 -5.81 12.74 -18.84
C GLU A 274 -4.35 12.51 -18.37
N TYR A 275 -3.90 11.26 -18.31
CA TYR A 275 -2.53 10.91 -17.94
C TYR A 275 -1.51 11.55 -18.87
N THR A 276 -1.77 11.48 -20.18
CA THR A 276 -0.93 12.09 -21.21
C THR A 276 -0.81 13.59 -21.00
N ALA A 277 -1.93 14.28 -20.78
CA ALA A 277 -1.96 15.72 -20.56
C ALA A 277 -1.27 16.12 -19.24
N LEU A 278 -1.51 15.39 -18.15
CA LEU A 278 -0.90 15.65 -16.85
C LEU A 278 0.63 15.43 -16.88
N GLN A 279 1.08 14.32 -17.46
CA GLN A 279 2.50 14.01 -17.60
C GLN A 279 3.20 15.00 -18.54
N HIS A 280 2.57 15.35 -19.67
CA HIS A 280 3.11 16.35 -20.57
C HIS A 280 3.26 17.70 -19.88
N ARG A 281 2.24 18.14 -19.12
CA ARG A 281 2.28 19.39 -18.35
C ARG A 281 3.38 19.39 -17.28
N GLU A 282 3.48 18.31 -16.52
CA GLU A 282 4.42 18.19 -15.39
C GLU A 282 5.88 18.12 -15.88
N PHE A 283 6.15 17.22 -16.84
CA PHE A 283 7.51 16.91 -17.26
C PHE A 283 7.96 17.70 -18.49
N LYS A 284 7.04 18.37 -19.19
CA LYS A 284 7.30 19.15 -20.42
C LYS A 284 8.02 18.33 -21.50
N LYS A 285 7.72 17.03 -21.56
CA LYS A 285 8.24 16.10 -22.57
C LYS A 285 7.07 15.56 -23.40
N PRO A 286 7.29 15.21 -24.68
CA PRO A 286 6.35 14.41 -25.45
C PRO A 286 5.95 13.17 -24.67
N VAL A 287 4.66 12.81 -24.73
CA VAL A 287 4.15 11.57 -24.14
C VAL A 287 3.68 10.68 -25.27
N TYR A 288 4.15 9.44 -25.31
CA TYR A 288 3.76 8.41 -26.25
C TYR A 288 2.77 7.47 -25.55
N PRO A 289 1.46 7.66 -25.76
CA PRO A 289 0.43 6.83 -25.13
C PRO A 289 0.34 5.47 -25.81
N VAL A 290 0.43 4.41 -25.02
CA VAL A 290 0.40 3.02 -25.46
C VAL A 290 -0.64 2.25 -24.65
N VAL A 291 -1.54 1.57 -25.34
CA VAL A 291 -2.46 0.61 -24.75
C VAL A 291 -1.99 -0.78 -25.09
N LEU A 292 -1.72 -1.59 -24.06
CA LEU A 292 -1.36 -2.99 -24.21
C LEU A 292 -2.61 -3.85 -23.97
N ASN A 293 -3.19 -4.37 -25.05
CA ASN A 293 -4.36 -5.24 -24.98
C ASN A 293 -3.92 -6.69 -24.83
N LEU A 294 -4.21 -7.26 -23.66
CA LEU A 294 -3.78 -8.60 -23.27
C LEU A 294 -4.68 -9.72 -23.82
N THR A 295 -5.90 -9.39 -24.28
CA THR A 295 -6.91 -10.41 -24.66
C THR A 295 -7.25 -10.40 -26.16
N GLY A 296 -6.67 -9.49 -26.93
CA GLY A 296 -6.85 -9.41 -28.39
C GLY A 296 -8.24 -8.96 -28.85
N ARG A 297 -9.11 -8.46 -27.95
CA ARG A 297 -10.42 -7.94 -28.35
C ARG A 297 -10.26 -6.62 -29.13
N PRO A 298 -10.98 -6.40 -30.24
CA PRO A 298 -10.88 -5.17 -31.02
C PRO A 298 -11.16 -3.92 -30.16
N GLN A 299 -10.27 -2.94 -30.24
CA GLN A 299 -10.39 -1.67 -29.54
C GLN A 299 -10.04 -0.54 -30.50
N THR A 300 -10.67 0.61 -30.34
CA THR A 300 -10.28 1.81 -31.10
C THR A 300 -8.91 2.30 -30.63
N ASP A 301 -8.20 3.01 -31.49
CA ASP A 301 -6.90 3.64 -31.24
C ASP A 301 -6.99 5.17 -31.14
N THR A 302 -8.21 5.70 -31.15
CA THR A 302 -8.51 7.12 -31.13
C THR A 302 -9.64 7.46 -30.17
N TYR A 303 -9.61 8.69 -29.67
CA TYR A 303 -10.67 9.34 -28.91
C TYR A 303 -10.81 10.78 -29.37
N SER A 304 -12.03 11.18 -29.71
CA SER A 304 -12.32 12.54 -30.16
C SER A 304 -13.69 12.99 -29.70
N PHE A 305 -13.87 14.30 -29.58
CA PHE A 305 -15.19 14.89 -29.42
C PHE A 305 -15.23 16.31 -29.99
N ASP A 306 -16.42 16.66 -30.46
CA ASP A 306 -16.74 17.98 -30.99
C ASP A 306 -17.51 18.80 -29.96
N CYS A 307 -17.34 20.11 -30.01
CA CYS A 307 -18.15 21.09 -29.30
C CYS A 307 -18.61 22.13 -30.31
N LEU A 308 -19.92 22.13 -30.60
CA LEU A 308 -20.51 22.92 -31.68
C LEU A 308 -19.88 22.55 -33.03
N ASP A 309 -19.25 23.50 -33.69
CA ASP A 309 -18.59 23.39 -35.00
C ASP A 309 -17.09 23.09 -34.90
N LEU A 310 -16.56 22.88 -33.69
CA LEU A 310 -15.13 22.69 -33.45
C LEU A 310 -14.82 21.31 -32.85
N THR A 311 -13.93 20.56 -33.48
CA THR A 311 -13.28 19.39 -32.84
C THR A 311 -12.34 19.87 -31.75
N VAL A 312 -12.73 19.69 -30.48
CA VAL A 312 -11.98 20.20 -29.33
C VAL A 312 -10.79 19.30 -29.02
N ILE A 313 -10.98 17.99 -29.12
CA ILE A 313 -9.92 17.00 -28.92
C ILE A 313 -9.96 15.96 -30.03
N ALA A 314 -8.79 15.71 -30.61
CA ALA A 314 -8.48 14.52 -31.39
C ALA A 314 -7.24 13.88 -30.76
N PHE A 315 -7.44 12.75 -30.06
CA PHE A 315 -6.42 12.04 -29.33
C PHE A 315 -6.16 10.69 -29.98
N SER A 316 -4.90 10.40 -30.27
CA SER A 316 -4.45 9.13 -30.84
C SER A 316 -3.50 8.44 -29.88
N TYR A 317 -3.59 7.11 -29.79
CA TYR A 317 -2.69 6.30 -29.00
C TYR A 317 -2.31 5.01 -29.72
N ARG A 318 -1.17 4.44 -29.35
CA ARG A 318 -0.70 3.19 -29.95
C ARG A 318 -1.40 2.03 -29.27
N LEU A 319 -2.21 1.29 -30.02
CA LEU A 319 -2.73 0.00 -29.57
C LEU A 319 -1.75 -1.12 -29.93
N ILE A 320 -1.32 -1.90 -28.93
CA ILE A 320 -0.54 -3.13 -29.10
C ILE A 320 -1.38 -4.29 -28.60
N ASN A 321 -1.83 -5.15 -29.52
CA ASN A 321 -2.51 -6.39 -29.16
C ASN A 321 -1.47 -7.50 -29.01
N LEU A 322 -1.40 -8.13 -27.84
CA LEU A 322 -0.42 -9.21 -27.62
C LEU A 322 -0.64 -10.38 -28.57
N VAL A 323 -1.91 -10.71 -28.87
CA VAL A 323 -2.29 -11.81 -29.76
C VAL A 323 -1.68 -11.67 -31.16
N ASP A 324 -1.35 -10.45 -31.60
CA ASP A 324 -0.76 -10.20 -32.91
C ASP A 324 0.77 -10.32 -32.93
N LEU A 325 1.42 -10.35 -31.76
CA LEU A 325 2.88 -10.40 -31.63
C LEU A 325 3.42 -11.83 -31.84
N PRO A 326 4.64 -11.99 -32.40
CA PRO A 326 5.23 -13.30 -32.68
C PRO A 326 5.80 -13.95 -31.41
N GLY A 327 4.96 -14.68 -30.67
CA GLY A 327 5.33 -15.29 -29.39
C GLY A 327 6.53 -16.24 -29.48
N GLU A 328 6.61 -17.04 -30.54
CA GLU A 328 7.72 -17.98 -30.75
C GLU A 328 9.08 -17.28 -30.99
N GLU A 329 9.10 -16.12 -31.65
CA GLU A 329 10.31 -15.33 -31.85
C GLU A 329 10.75 -14.66 -30.54
N VAL A 330 9.78 -14.11 -29.80
CA VAL A 330 10.00 -13.51 -28.49
C VAL A 330 10.53 -14.55 -27.50
N LEU A 331 10.01 -15.77 -27.54
CA LEU A 331 10.47 -16.86 -26.68
C LEU A 331 11.95 -17.20 -26.91
N LYS A 332 12.38 -17.21 -28.19
CA LYS A 332 13.76 -17.55 -28.60
C LYS A 332 14.75 -16.41 -28.40
N HIS A 333 14.37 -15.18 -28.74
CA HIS A 333 15.30 -14.05 -28.87
C HIS A 333 14.91 -12.83 -28.02
N GLY A 334 13.73 -12.83 -27.42
CA GLY A 334 13.24 -11.73 -26.61
C GLY A 334 13.90 -11.65 -25.23
N PRO A 335 13.89 -10.46 -24.59
CA PRO A 335 14.33 -10.31 -23.21
C PRO A 335 13.58 -11.22 -22.23
N VAL A 336 14.25 -11.71 -21.19
CA VAL A 336 13.62 -12.64 -20.23
C VAL A 336 12.45 -12.02 -19.47
N GLY A 337 12.46 -10.69 -19.28
CA GLY A 337 11.39 -9.95 -18.60
C GLY A 337 10.05 -9.94 -19.34
N ILE A 338 10.02 -10.22 -20.65
CA ILE A 338 8.78 -10.25 -21.44
C ILE A 338 8.24 -11.67 -21.64
N ILE A 339 9.00 -12.69 -21.25
CA ILE A 339 8.61 -14.11 -21.37
C ILE A 339 7.25 -14.41 -20.70
N PRO A 340 6.90 -13.83 -19.53
CA PRO A 340 5.58 -14.02 -18.93
C PRO A 340 4.39 -13.67 -19.83
N LEU A 341 4.58 -12.83 -20.85
CA LEU A 341 3.52 -12.40 -21.77
C LEU A 341 3.37 -13.30 -23.00
N VAL A 342 4.37 -14.15 -23.30
CA VAL A 342 4.41 -15.04 -24.48
C VAL A 342 3.17 -15.95 -24.60
N PRO A 343 2.60 -16.51 -23.51
CA PRO A 343 1.35 -17.27 -23.59
C PRO A 343 0.18 -16.54 -24.26
N LEU A 344 0.18 -15.21 -24.23
CA LEU A 344 -0.87 -14.37 -24.81
C LEU A 344 -0.56 -13.93 -26.25
N MET A 345 0.61 -14.30 -26.76
CA MET A 345 1.07 -13.96 -28.10
C MET A 345 0.71 -15.04 -29.13
N ARG A 346 0.97 -14.78 -30.40
CA ARG A 346 0.76 -15.75 -31.48
C ARG A 346 1.82 -16.85 -31.42
N HIS A 347 1.37 -18.08 -31.24
CA HIS A 347 2.19 -19.30 -31.31
C HIS A 347 1.36 -20.45 -31.89
N GLN A 348 2.04 -21.40 -32.52
CA GLN A 348 1.44 -22.64 -33.05
C GLN A 348 1.71 -23.85 -32.16
N LEU A 349 2.61 -23.70 -31.18
CA LEU A 349 2.92 -24.73 -30.20
C LEU A 349 1.71 -25.02 -29.30
N PRO A 350 1.54 -26.28 -28.85
CA PRO A 350 0.57 -26.64 -27.83
C PRO A 350 0.73 -25.80 -26.56
N ASP A 351 -0.38 -25.48 -25.89
CA ASP A 351 -0.40 -24.61 -24.70
C ASP A 351 0.57 -25.08 -23.60
N GLU A 352 0.65 -26.40 -23.35
CA GLU A 352 1.57 -26.97 -22.37
C GLU A 352 3.05 -26.77 -22.76
N GLU A 353 3.36 -26.91 -24.05
CA GLU A 353 4.73 -26.80 -24.56
C GLU A 353 5.24 -25.35 -24.50
N VAL A 354 4.37 -24.38 -24.81
CA VAL A 354 4.70 -22.95 -24.67
C VAL A 354 5.01 -22.60 -23.22
N LEU A 355 4.18 -23.05 -22.27
CA LEU A 355 4.40 -22.77 -20.86
C LEU A 355 5.69 -23.42 -20.33
N ALA A 356 5.96 -24.66 -20.74
CA ALA A 356 7.18 -25.35 -20.35
C ALA A 356 8.42 -24.64 -20.87
N GLU A 357 8.40 -24.18 -22.12
CA GLU A 357 9.51 -23.45 -22.72
C GLU A 357 9.68 -22.04 -22.13
N CYS A 358 8.58 -21.37 -21.77
CA CYS A 358 8.62 -20.12 -21.00
C CYS A 358 9.27 -20.34 -19.62
N ALA A 359 8.86 -21.39 -18.92
CA ALA A 359 9.44 -21.75 -17.63
C ALA A 359 10.94 -22.05 -17.74
N ARG A 360 11.37 -22.73 -18.82
CA ARG A 360 12.79 -23.00 -19.12
C ARG A 360 13.57 -21.71 -19.39
N ARG A 361 13.01 -20.77 -20.14
CA ARG A 361 13.64 -19.46 -20.41
C ARG A 361 13.76 -18.59 -19.16
N ILE A 362 12.84 -18.72 -18.19
CA ILE A 362 12.93 -18.01 -16.91
C ILE A 362 14.10 -18.52 -16.05
N GLU A 363 14.45 -19.80 -16.12
CA GLU A 363 15.63 -20.35 -15.41
C GLU A 363 16.95 -19.70 -15.86
N GLU A 364 16.98 -19.12 -17.07
CA GLU A 364 18.14 -18.39 -17.59
C GLU A 364 18.26 -16.97 -17.00
N ALA A 365 17.24 -16.48 -16.27
CA ALA A 365 17.26 -15.19 -15.58
C ALA A 365 18.07 -15.24 -14.28
N PRO A 366 18.54 -14.08 -13.77
CA PRO A 366 19.07 -13.99 -12.40
C PRO A 366 18.09 -14.54 -11.37
N ALA A 367 18.59 -15.30 -10.39
CA ALA A 367 17.77 -15.98 -9.37
C ALA A 367 16.82 -15.04 -8.60
N GLU A 368 17.23 -13.77 -8.44
CA GLU A 368 16.42 -12.71 -7.82
C GLU A 368 15.14 -12.37 -8.60
N TRP A 369 15.11 -12.55 -9.92
CA TRP A 369 13.95 -12.19 -10.76
C TRP A 369 13.01 -13.38 -11.00
N GLN A 370 13.53 -14.60 -10.85
CA GLN A 370 12.79 -15.82 -11.19
C GLN A 370 11.44 -15.92 -10.46
N PRO A 371 11.31 -15.62 -9.14
CA PRO A 371 10.03 -15.71 -8.46
C PRO A 371 8.95 -14.79 -9.06
N ASP A 372 9.33 -13.56 -9.39
CA ASP A 372 8.42 -12.57 -10.00
C ASP A 372 8.05 -12.94 -11.44
N LEU A 373 9.01 -13.50 -12.20
CA LEU A 373 8.76 -13.97 -13.56
C LEU A 373 7.85 -15.21 -13.57
N TYR A 374 8.03 -16.15 -12.64
CA TYR A 374 7.14 -17.30 -12.48
C TYR A 374 5.73 -16.88 -12.03
N PHE A 375 5.64 -15.92 -11.10
CA PHE A 375 4.37 -15.35 -10.70
C PHE A 375 3.67 -14.67 -11.89
N GLY A 376 4.40 -13.83 -12.63
CA GLY A 376 3.89 -13.17 -13.83
C GLY A 376 3.43 -14.18 -14.89
N LEU A 377 4.22 -15.24 -15.13
CA LEU A 377 3.87 -16.28 -16.09
C LEU A 377 2.56 -16.97 -15.69
N ALA A 378 2.40 -17.36 -14.42
CA ALA A 378 1.16 -17.96 -13.92
C ALA A 378 -0.03 -16.97 -14.04
N LEU A 379 0.17 -15.70 -13.68
CA LEU A 379 -0.86 -14.66 -13.73
C LEU A 379 -1.36 -14.43 -15.15
N PHE A 380 -0.46 -14.16 -16.11
CA PHE A 380 -0.87 -13.88 -17.48
C PHE A 380 -1.43 -15.12 -18.18
N SER A 381 -0.87 -16.30 -17.89
CA SER A 381 -1.39 -17.57 -18.40
C SER A 381 -2.84 -17.81 -17.99
N SER A 382 -3.28 -17.33 -16.82
CA SER A 382 -4.66 -17.46 -16.36
C SER A 382 -5.69 -16.75 -17.24
N LEU A 383 -5.26 -15.83 -18.11
CA LEU A 383 -6.14 -15.15 -19.07
C LEU A 383 -6.50 -16.03 -20.27
N ARG A 384 -5.74 -17.11 -20.53
CA ARG A 384 -5.92 -17.99 -21.69
C ARG A 384 -6.10 -19.46 -21.32
N TYR A 385 -5.42 -19.94 -20.28
CA TYR A 385 -5.35 -21.35 -19.92
C TYR A 385 -6.09 -21.66 -18.62
N THR A 386 -6.50 -22.93 -18.47
CA THR A 386 -7.15 -23.38 -17.24
C THR A 386 -6.14 -23.56 -16.11
N ARG A 387 -6.64 -23.54 -14.87
CA ARG A 387 -5.81 -23.69 -13.68
C ARG A 387 -5.06 -25.02 -13.64
N GLU A 388 -5.66 -26.09 -14.15
CA GLU A 388 -5.08 -27.43 -14.16
C GLU A 388 -3.80 -27.47 -15.01
N ILE A 389 -3.83 -26.86 -16.19
CA ILE A 389 -2.67 -26.77 -17.10
C ILE A 389 -1.55 -25.97 -16.45
N ILE A 390 -1.88 -24.83 -15.85
CA ILE A 390 -0.89 -23.94 -15.21
C ILE A 390 -0.19 -24.66 -14.04
N LEU A 391 -0.96 -25.30 -13.15
CA LEU A 391 -0.40 -25.98 -11.97
C LEU A 391 0.35 -27.27 -12.31
N LYS A 392 0.08 -27.88 -13.47
CA LYS A 392 0.83 -29.04 -13.96
C LYS A 392 2.27 -28.66 -14.36
N ILE A 393 2.48 -27.42 -14.78
CA ILE A 393 3.73 -26.97 -15.41
C ILE A 393 4.52 -26.03 -14.49
N ILE A 394 3.83 -25.16 -13.77
CA ILE A 394 4.44 -24.16 -12.90
C ILE A 394 4.20 -24.55 -11.45
N GLU A 395 5.27 -24.99 -10.78
CA GLU A 395 5.24 -25.29 -9.35
C GLU A 395 5.07 -24.01 -8.53
N VAL A 396 4.17 -24.06 -7.55
CA VAL A 396 3.90 -22.91 -6.65
C VAL A 396 5.13 -22.52 -5.84
N SER A 397 5.99 -23.48 -5.49
CA SER A 397 7.26 -23.26 -4.79
C SER A 397 8.18 -22.25 -5.50
N LYS A 398 8.13 -22.20 -6.85
CA LYS A 398 8.98 -21.30 -7.64
C LYS A 398 8.60 -19.83 -7.53
N MET A 399 7.40 -19.52 -7.02
CA MET A 399 6.91 -18.14 -6.84
C MET A 399 6.67 -17.77 -5.37
N GLU A 400 6.93 -18.69 -4.43
CA GLU A 400 6.63 -18.49 -2.99
C GLU A 400 7.42 -17.35 -2.34
N THR A 401 8.59 -17.03 -2.87
CA THR A 401 9.47 -15.96 -2.37
C THR A 401 9.21 -14.61 -3.04
N SER A 402 8.26 -14.52 -3.98
CA SER A 402 7.87 -13.25 -4.58
C SER A 402 7.08 -12.41 -3.56
N PRO A 403 7.46 -11.15 -3.31
CA PRO A 403 6.68 -10.23 -2.48
C PRO A 403 5.25 -10.02 -2.99
N LEU A 404 5.01 -10.21 -4.30
CA LEU A 404 3.67 -10.14 -4.89
C LEU A 404 2.79 -11.35 -4.51
N PHE A 405 3.42 -12.48 -4.20
CA PHE A 405 2.75 -13.70 -3.76
C PHE A 405 2.44 -13.70 -2.25
N ASP A 406 3.25 -13.01 -1.43
CA ASP A 406 3.09 -12.95 0.03
C ASP A 406 1.69 -12.51 0.48
N GLY A 407 1.14 -11.44 -0.12
CA GLY A 407 -0.20 -10.95 0.24
C GLY A 407 -1.34 -11.90 -0.14
N ILE A 408 -1.14 -12.74 -1.17
CA ILE A 408 -2.07 -13.81 -1.52
C ILE A 408 -1.92 -14.95 -0.51
N ARG A 409 -0.68 -15.34 -0.16
CA ARG A 409 -0.38 -16.39 0.81
C ARG A 409 -0.99 -16.09 2.18
N GLU A 410 -0.79 -14.90 2.72
CA GLU A 410 -1.38 -14.48 4.02
C GLU A 410 -2.90 -14.64 4.02
N LYS A 411 -3.57 -14.15 2.96
CA LYS A 411 -5.03 -14.27 2.83
C LYS A 411 -5.50 -15.72 2.74
N TRP A 412 -4.73 -16.62 2.11
CA TRP A 412 -5.04 -18.04 2.02
C TRP A 412 -4.81 -18.77 3.35
N ILE A 413 -3.75 -18.43 4.07
CA ILE A 413 -3.47 -18.96 5.42
C ILE A 413 -4.58 -18.52 6.38
N ASP A 414 -4.92 -17.23 6.41
CA ASP A 414 -5.99 -16.70 7.25
C ASP A 414 -7.35 -17.37 6.95
N GLN A 415 -7.69 -17.56 5.67
CA GLN A 415 -8.93 -18.25 5.28
C GLN A 415 -8.88 -19.75 5.61
N GLY A 416 -7.71 -20.38 5.50
CA GLY A 416 -7.47 -21.77 5.86
C GLY A 416 -7.65 -21.99 7.37
N GLU A 417 -7.05 -21.14 8.19
CA GLU A 417 -7.18 -21.15 9.65
C GLU A 417 -8.61 -20.85 10.09
N GLN A 418 -9.27 -19.84 9.51
CA GLN A 418 -10.68 -19.55 9.80
C GLN A 418 -11.61 -20.71 9.44
N ARG A 419 -11.42 -21.33 8.27
CA ARG A 419 -12.19 -22.53 7.87
C ARG A 419 -11.89 -23.72 8.78
N GLY A 420 -10.63 -23.89 9.18
CA GLY A 420 -10.18 -24.92 10.12
C GLY A 420 -10.83 -24.73 11.50
N LEU A 421 -10.80 -23.51 12.03
CA LEU A 421 -11.41 -23.13 13.30
C LEU A 421 -12.93 -23.29 13.26
N GLN A 422 -13.59 -22.86 12.18
CA GLN A 422 -15.05 -22.98 12.03
C GLN A 422 -15.47 -24.44 11.92
N LYS A 423 -14.73 -25.28 11.19
CA LYS A 423 -14.95 -26.73 11.15
C LYS A 423 -14.71 -27.37 12.52
N GLY A 424 -13.65 -26.97 13.22
CA GLY A 424 -13.34 -27.44 14.58
C GLY A 424 -14.42 -27.08 15.59
N LEU A 425 -14.93 -25.84 15.56
CA LEU A 425 -16.02 -25.38 16.42
C LEU A 425 -17.35 -26.10 16.11
N GLN A 426 -17.68 -26.30 14.83
CA GLN A 426 -18.87 -27.05 14.45
C GLN A 426 -18.78 -28.52 14.86
N GLN A 427 -17.61 -29.14 14.68
CA GLN A 427 -17.38 -30.53 15.06
C GLN A 427 -17.39 -30.70 16.58
N GLY A 428 -16.74 -29.80 17.33
CA GLY A 428 -16.77 -29.79 18.79
C GLY A 428 -18.16 -29.56 19.36
N SER A 429 -18.93 -28.61 18.81
CA SER A 429 -20.32 -28.37 19.25
C SER A 429 -21.25 -29.55 18.94
N ARG A 430 -21.00 -30.27 17.83
CA ARG A 430 -21.72 -31.51 17.51
C ARG A 430 -21.37 -32.63 18.48
N GLU A 431 -20.09 -32.87 18.74
CA GLU A 431 -19.66 -33.91 19.68
C GLU A 431 -20.17 -33.65 21.10
N GLU A 432 -20.12 -32.40 21.56
CA GLU A 432 -20.67 -31.98 22.85
C GLU A 432 -22.19 -32.21 22.93
N ARG A 433 -22.92 -31.91 21.84
CA ARG A 433 -24.37 -32.15 21.79
C ARG A 433 -24.71 -33.63 21.79
N ILE A 434 -23.96 -34.45 21.05
CA ILE A 434 -24.13 -35.91 21.04
C ILE A 434 -23.87 -36.47 22.44
N LYS A 435 -22.80 -36.02 23.10
CA LYS A 435 -22.49 -36.40 24.48
C LYS A 435 -23.63 -36.03 25.44
N ALA A 436 -24.18 -34.82 25.34
CA ALA A 436 -25.31 -34.38 26.14
C ALA A 436 -26.58 -35.22 25.91
N ILE A 437 -26.82 -35.70 24.69
CA ILE A 437 -27.93 -36.62 24.39
C ILE A 437 -27.72 -37.95 25.12
N MET A 438 -26.51 -38.49 25.06
CA MET A 438 -26.17 -39.79 25.68
C MET A 438 -26.28 -39.72 27.21
N GLU A 439 -25.75 -38.67 27.83
CA GLU A 439 -25.85 -38.42 29.28
C GLU A 439 -27.31 -38.25 29.73
N ALA A 440 -28.12 -37.50 28.97
CA ALA A 440 -29.54 -37.33 29.29
C ALA A 440 -30.33 -38.65 29.20
N LEU A 441 -29.97 -39.54 28.28
CA LEU A 441 -30.58 -40.86 28.18
C LEU A 441 -30.12 -41.77 29.32
N GLU A 442 -28.85 -41.74 29.71
CA GLU A 442 -28.32 -42.49 30.83
C GLU A 442 -29.02 -42.12 32.14
N GLU A 443 -29.16 -40.81 32.42
CA GLU A 443 -29.82 -40.30 33.63
C GLU A 443 -31.32 -40.69 33.67
N ASN A 444 -32.02 -40.58 32.54
CA ASN A 444 -33.47 -40.82 32.48
C ASN A 444 -33.87 -42.30 32.39
N THR A 445 -33.02 -43.14 31.81
CA THR A 445 -33.33 -44.57 31.56
C THR A 445 -32.50 -45.52 32.41
N GLY A 446 -31.46 -45.03 33.09
CA GLY A 446 -30.56 -45.82 33.95
C GLY A 446 -29.59 -46.71 33.19
N CYS A 447 -29.51 -46.61 31.85
CA CYS A 447 -28.65 -47.44 31.01
C CYS A 447 -27.99 -46.60 29.91
N TYR A 448 -26.67 -46.71 29.77
CA TYR A 448 -25.90 -45.98 28.75
C TYR A 448 -26.01 -46.67 27.38
N PRO A 449 -26.42 -45.98 26.32
CA PRO A 449 -26.66 -46.63 25.04
C PRO A 449 -25.43 -46.62 24.12
N GLU A 450 -24.53 -47.60 24.24
CA GLU A 450 -23.28 -47.67 23.45
C GLU A 450 -23.50 -47.61 21.93
N ASP A 451 -24.52 -48.30 21.40
CA ASP A 451 -24.80 -48.40 19.95
C ASP A 451 -25.43 -47.15 19.31
N LEU A 452 -25.85 -46.16 20.12
CA LEU A 452 -26.51 -44.95 19.63
C LEU A 452 -25.53 -43.84 19.24
N GLY A 453 -24.28 -43.91 19.72
CA GLY A 453 -23.26 -42.90 19.45
C GLY A 453 -22.96 -42.74 17.96
N ASP A 454 -22.75 -43.84 17.24
CA ASP A 454 -22.43 -43.81 15.81
C ASP A 454 -23.60 -43.35 14.95
N ARG A 455 -24.83 -43.69 15.37
CA ARG A 455 -26.05 -43.25 14.70
C ARG A 455 -26.28 -41.74 14.86
N LEU A 456 -25.97 -41.18 16.02
CA LEU A 456 -26.05 -39.74 16.25
C LEU A 456 -24.92 -38.97 15.54
N ARG A 457 -23.72 -39.54 15.46
CA ARG A 457 -22.60 -38.96 14.69
C ARG A 457 -22.87 -38.89 13.19
N ALA A 458 -23.69 -39.80 12.65
CA ALA A 458 -24.12 -39.78 11.26
C ALA A 458 -25.03 -38.58 10.91
N ILE A 459 -25.64 -37.92 11.90
CA ILE A 459 -26.55 -36.78 11.70
C ILE A 459 -25.75 -35.48 11.58
N GLN A 460 -25.62 -34.96 10.35
CA GLN A 460 -24.88 -33.73 10.04
C GLN A 460 -25.59 -32.45 10.51
N ASP A 461 -26.91 -32.49 10.65
CA ASP A 461 -27.74 -31.33 10.98
C ASP A 461 -27.82 -31.08 12.50
N MET A 462 -27.42 -29.87 12.92
CA MET A 462 -27.41 -29.45 14.32
C MET A 462 -28.79 -29.21 14.91
N ASP A 463 -29.78 -28.80 14.11
CA ASP A 463 -31.13 -28.56 14.61
C ASP A 463 -31.88 -29.87 14.85
N ILE A 464 -31.57 -30.90 14.05
CA ILE A 464 -31.98 -32.28 14.34
C ILE A 464 -31.40 -32.75 15.67
N LEU A 465 -30.09 -32.54 15.91
CA LEU A 465 -29.45 -32.92 17.19
C LEU A 465 -30.06 -32.16 18.39
N LYS A 466 -30.41 -30.88 18.25
CA LYS A 466 -31.11 -30.12 19.30
C LYS A 466 -32.53 -30.67 19.56
N ALA A 467 -33.25 -31.06 18.51
CA ALA A 467 -34.59 -31.66 18.65
C ALA A 467 -34.52 -33.02 19.34
N LEU A 468 -33.52 -33.84 18.97
CA LEU A 468 -33.25 -35.13 19.61
C LEU A 468 -32.88 -34.95 21.08
N PHE A 469 -32.03 -33.98 21.43
CA PHE A 469 -31.72 -33.69 22.83
C PHE A 469 -32.97 -33.38 23.67
N ARG A 470 -33.90 -32.57 23.15
CA ARG A 470 -35.17 -32.28 23.85
C ARG A 470 -36.04 -33.53 24.04
N ARG A 471 -35.95 -34.51 23.13
CA ARG A 471 -36.65 -35.79 23.26
C ARG A 471 -35.94 -36.74 24.22
N ALA A 472 -34.61 -36.77 24.22
CA ALA A 472 -33.80 -37.53 25.18
C ALA A 472 -34.12 -37.15 26.63
N VAL A 473 -34.26 -35.84 26.90
CA VAL A 473 -34.63 -35.32 28.23
C VAL A 473 -36.03 -35.76 28.69
N LYS A 474 -36.93 -36.16 27.78
CA LYS A 474 -38.31 -36.56 28.09
C LYS A 474 -38.57 -38.06 27.94
N ALA A 475 -37.62 -38.80 27.38
CA ALA A 475 -37.78 -40.22 27.10
C ALA A 475 -37.77 -41.02 28.40
N LYS A 476 -38.72 -41.95 28.54
CA LYS A 476 -38.82 -42.84 29.71
C LYS A 476 -38.19 -44.21 29.47
N SER A 477 -37.87 -44.53 28.21
CA SER A 477 -37.15 -45.73 27.82
C SER A 477 -36.30 -45.51 26.57
N LEU A 478 -35.29 -46.36 26.37
CA LEU A 478 -34.42 -46.33 25.19
C LEU A 478 -35.18 -46.64 23.88
N GLU A 479 -36.22 -47.47 23.95
CA GLU A 479 -37.08 -47.83 22.81
C GLU A 479 -37.90 -46.62 22.32
N GLU A 480 -38.41 -45.80 23.24
CA GLU A 480 -39.15 -44.57 22.94
C GLU A 480 -38.26 -43.57 22.18
N PHE A 481 -37.03 -43.37 22.66
CA PHE A 481 -36.05 -42.50 21.99
C PHE A 481 -35.63 -43.05 20.63
N THR A 482 -35.41 -44.36 20.51
CA THR A 482 -34.99 -45.00 19.26
C THR A 482 -36.07 -44.92 18.19
N SER A 483 -37.35 -45.03 18.57
CA SER A 483 -38.48 -44.81 17.67
C SER A 483 -38.52 -43.36 17.17
N ALA A 484 -38.36 -42.39 18.08
CA ALA A 484 -38.30 -40.97 17.74
C ALA A 484 -37.11 -40.61 16.82
N LEU A 485 -35.96 -41.25 17.03
CA LEU A 485 -34.79 -41.11 16.16
C LEU A 485 -35.09 -41.63 14.75
N ASN A 486 -35.76 -42.77 14.63
CA ASN A 486 -36.15 -43.37 13.35
C ASN A 486 -37.21 -42.55 12.61
N GLU A 487 -38.16 -41.93 13.32
CA GLU A 487 -39.15 -41.01 12.72
C GLU A 487 -38.47 -39.78 12.11
N ILE A 488 -37.55 -39.17 12.85
CA ILE A 488 -36.84 -37.96 12.41
C ILE A 488 -35.87 -38.26 11.26
N ALA A 489 -35.29 -39.46 11.23
CA ALA A 489 -34.48 -39.93 10.11
C ALA A 489 -35.31 -40.21 8.83
N LYS A 490 -36.57 -40.65 8.96
CA LYS A 490 -37.48 -40.87 7.82
C LYS A 490 -38.07 -39.59 7.22
N LEU A 491 -38.14 -38.50 7.99
CA LEU A 491 -38.64 -37.19 7.52
C LEU A 491 -37.61 -36.39 6.71
N ASN A 492 -36.35 -36.82 6.69
CA ASN A 492 -35.23 -36.10 6.06
C ASN A 492 -34.50 -36.91 4.97
N ASN A 493 -35.05 -38.06 4.57
CA ASN A 493 -34.76 -38.75 3.30
C ASN A 493 -35.89 -38.46 2.32
#